data_AF-A0A820N4C3-F1
#
_entry.id   AF-A0A820N4C3-F1
#
_cell.length_a   1.000
_cell.length_b   1.000
_cell.length_c   1.000
_cell.angle_alpha   90.00
_cell.angle_beta   90.00
_cell.angle_gamma   90.00
#
_symmetry.space_group_name_H-M   'P 1'
#
loop_
_entity.id
_entity.type
_entity.pdbx_description
1 polymer ?
#
loop_
_entity_poly.entity_id
_entity_poly.type
_entity_poly.pdbx_seq_one_letter_code
_entity_poly.pdbx_strand_id
1 'polypeptide(L)'
;KVFDRAIELGCTFFDSADMYGDSEDLLGKYFKKYPEQRKKVFLATKFANVVSPGWKSFSVRGDAEYVRQANEKTLKRLGLDYVDLYYVHRIDKTVPIEETVGALKELVDAGKVKYLGLSECSSDTLRRAHAVHPIACVQIEYSPFS
;
A
#
# COMPACT_ATOMS: atom_id res chain seq x y z
N LYS A 1 -6.58 15.72 15.63
CA LYS A 1 -5.69 15.71 16.81
C LYS A 1 -4.40 14.94 16.55
N VAL A 2 -4.42 13.60 16.37
CA VAL A 2 -3.17 12.84 16.10
C VAL A 2 -2.53 13.24 14.77
N PHE A 3 -3.29 13.26 13.67
CA PHE A 3 -2.75 13.64 12.35
C PHE A 3 -2.22 15.08 12.32
N ASP A 4 -2.97 16.04 12.90
CA ASP A 4 -2.52 17.43 12.99
C ASP A 4 -1.19 17.54 13.73
N ARG A 5 -1.09 16.89 14.90
CA ARG A 5 0.13 16.92 15.70
C ARG A 5 1.31 16.27 14.99
N ALA A 6 1.10 15.18 14.27
CA ALA A 6 2.15 14.52 13.49
C ALA A 6 2.70 15.46 12.40
N ILE A 7 1.82 16.14 11.66
CA ILE A 7 2.22 17.09 10.62
C ILE A 7 2.92 18.31 11.22
N GLU A 8 2.44 18.86 12.33
CA GLU A 8 3.09 19.95 13.07
C GLU A 8 4.52 19.59 13.52
N LEU A 9 4.75 18.32 13.86
CA LEU A 9 6.07 17.78 14.22
C LEU A 9 6.94 17.46 13.00
N GLY A 10 6.44 17.69 11.78
CA GLY A 10 7.19 17.44 10.54
C GLY A 10 7.09 16.01 10.01
N CYS A 11 6.19 15.17 10.54
CA CYS A 11 5.94 13.84 9.96
C CYS A 11 5.25 13.99 8.60
N THR A 12 5.98 13.70 7.54
CA THR A 12 5.48 13.78 6.15
C THR A 12 5.16 12.41 5.56
N PHE A 13 5.60 11.30 6.15
CA PHE A 13 5.34 9.95 5.64
C PHE A 13 4.27 9.24 6.47
N PHE A 14 3.11 9.00 5.89
CA PHE A 14 2.01 8.28 6.55
C PHE A 14 1.88 6.90 5.94
N ASP A 15 1.94 5.86 6.76
CA ASP A 15 1.87 4.47 6.35
C ASP A 15 0.62 3.79 6.92
N SER A 16 -0.19 3.19 6.06
CA SER A 16 -1.43 2.46 6.43
C SER A 16 -1.49 1.12 5.69
N ALA A 17 -2.61 0.41 5.76
CA ALA A 17 -2.92 -0.76 4.95
C ALA A 17 -4.44 -0.98 4.88
N ASP A 18 -4.91 -1.60 3.81
CA ASP A 18 -6.34 -1.88 3.61
C ASP A 18 -6.94 -2.80 4.70
N MET A 19 -6.12 -3.68 5.27
CA MET A 19 -6.50 -4.60 6.35
C MET A 19 -6.55 -3.94 7.74
N TYR A 20 -6.00 -2.72 7.92
CA TYR A 20 -5.90 -2.09 9.24
C TYR A 20 -7.22 -1.42 9.64
N GLY A 21 -8.24 -2.24 9.94
CA GLY A 21 -9.54 -1.76 10.42
C GLY A 21 -10.08 -0.63 9.54
N ASP A 22 -10.36 0.53 10.14
CA ASP A 22 -10.85 1.74 9.49
C ASP A 22 -9.77 2.79 9.18
N SER A 23 -8.48 2.41 9.20
CA SER A 23 -7.36 3.34 9.05
C SER A 23 -7.43 4.20 7.77
N GLU A 24 -7.70 3.57 6.62
CA GLU A 24 -7.88 4.30 5.34
C GLU A 24 -9.12 5.22 5.37
N ASP A 25 -10.21 4.81 6.04
CA ASP A 25 -11.42 5.63 6.15
C ASP A 25 -11.17 6.86 7.03
N LEU A 26 -10.41 6.71 8.12
CA LEU A 26 -10.02 7.81 8.99
C LEU A 26 -9.10 8.81 8.27
N LEU A 27 -8.13 8.31 7.51
CA LEU A 27 -7.26 9.13 6.67
C LEU A 27 -8.06 9.88 5.61
N GLY A 28 -8.99 9.19 4.93
CA GLY A 28 -9.85 9.81 3.92
C GLY A 28 -10.74 10.90 4.48
N LYS A 29 -11.40 10.66 5.63
CA LYS A 29 -12.17 11.69 6.35
C LYS A 29 -11.30 12.89 6.75
N TYR A 30 -10.07 12.64 7.19
CA TYR A 30 -9.13 13.69 7.57
C TYR A 30 -8.72 14.55 6.37
N PHE A 31 -8.29 13.94 5.26
CA PHE A 31 -7.88 14.66 4.06
C PHE A 31 -9.04 15.37 3.36
N LYS A 32 -10.26 14.80 3.39
CA LYS A 32 -11.46 15.49 2.93
C LYS A 32 -11.73 16.76 3.74
N LYS A 33 -11.53 16.72 5.06
CA LYS A 33 -11.71 17.88 5.94
C LYS A 33 -10.59 18.91 5.79
N TYR A 34 -9.35 18.45 5.54
CA TYR A 34 -8.16 19.29 5.46
C TYR A 34 -7.34 18.99 4.18
N PRO A 35 -7.82 19.39 3.00
CA PRO A 35 -7.18 19.05 1.73
C PRO A 35 -5.76 19.58 1.59
N GLU A 36 -5.45 20.73 2.21
CA GLU A 36 -4.10 21.29 2.23
C GLU A 36 -3.08 20.42 2.99
N GLN A 37 -3.54 19.60 3.94
CA GLN A 37 -2.66 18.69 4.67
C GLN A 37 -2.29 17.47 3.81
N ARG A 38 -3.19 17.00 2.93
CA ARG A 38 -2.88 15.90 2.00
C ARG A 38 -1.67 16.22 1.12
N LYS A 39 -1.51 17.47 0.71
CA LYS A 39 -0.38 17.94 -0.12
C LYS A 39 0.97 17.86 0.61
N LYS A 40 0.97 17.84 1.95
CA LYS A 40 2.18 17.77 2.78
C LYS A 40 2.57 16.34 3.16
N VAL A 41 1.67 15.39 2.91
CA VAL A 41 1.82 14.00 3.30
C VAL A 41 2.16 13.17 2.06
N PHE A 42 3.27 12.43 2.13
CA PHE A 42 3.54 11.28 1.30
C PHE A 42 2.77 10.08 1.87
N LEU A 43 1.71 9.68 1.18
CA LEU A 43 0.80 8.65 1.67
C LEU A 43 1.15 7.27 1.09
N ALA A 44 1.49 6.34 1.98
CA ALA A 44 1.66 4.95 1.67
C ALA A 44 0.52 4.08 2.22
N THR A 45 0.11 3.08 1.46
CA THR A 45 -0.81 2.02 1.92
C THR A 45 -0.47 0.69 1.24
N LYS A 46 -1.13 -0.39 1.65
CA LYS A 46 -0.78 -1.76 1.26
C LYS A 46 -2.03 -2.58 0.99
N PHE A 47 -1.86 -3.62 0.17
CA PHE A 47 -2.87 -4.63 -0.14
C PHE A 47 -2.28 -6.05 -0.09
N ALA A 48 -3.10 -7.05 -0.45
CA ALA A 48 -2.80 -8.48 -0.65
C ALA A 48 -3.38 -9.36 0.45
N ASN A 49 -3.58 -8.86 1.67
CA ASN A 49 -4.14 -9.65 2.76
C ASN A 49 -5.66 -9.71 2.66
N VAL A 50 -6.20 -10.90 2.45
CA VAL A 50 -7.64 -11.19 2.43
C VAL A 50 -8.05 -11.79 3.76
N VAL A 51 -8.78 -11.03 4.55
CA VAL A 51 -9.27 -11.45 5.87
C VAL A 51 -10.79 -11.59 5.81
N SER A 52 -11.32 -12.73 6.22
CA SER A 52 -12.77 -12.91 6.32
C SER A 52 -13.33 -12.26 7.60
N PRO A 53 -14.64 -11.94 7.63
CA PRO A 53 -15.26 -11.31 8.80
C PRO A 53 -15.00 -12.08 10.09
N GLY A 54 -14.55 -11.35 11.12
CA GLY A 54 -14.20 -11.94 12.42
C GLY A 54 -12.93 -12.77 12.42
N TRP A 55 -12.02 -12.55 11.46
CA TRP A 55 -10.71 -13.23 11.38
C TRP A 55 -10.81 -14.75 11.24
N LYS A 56 -11.90 -15.26 10.65
CA LYS A 56 -12.12 -16.71 10.50
C LYS A 56 -11.15 -17.37 9.52
N SER A 57 -10.61 -16.59 8.60
CA SER A 57 -9.61 -17.03 7.63
C SER A 57 -8.74 -15.85 7.19
N PHE A 58 -7.53 -16.21 6.79
CA PHE A 58 -6.53 -15.31 6.23
C PHE A 58 -5.95 -15.97 4.98
N SER A 59 -5.91 -15.24 3.88
CA SER A 59 -5.16 -15.63 2.68
C SER A 59 -4.44 -14.41 2.10
N VAL A 60 -3.50 -14.67 1.20
CA VAL A 60 -2.77 -13.64 0.46
C VAL A 60 -3.15 -13.80 -1.01
N ARG A 61 -3.43 -12.68 -1.69
CA ARG A 61 -3.78 -12.63 -3.11
C ARG A 61 -2.90 -11.62 -3.82
N GLY A 62 -2.12 -12.09 -4.79
CA GLY A 62 -1.21 -11.28 -5.61
C GLY A 62 -1.54 -11.26 -7.10
N ASP A 63 -2.60 -11.95 -7.52
CA ASP A 63 -3.03 -11.99 -8.92
C ASP A 63 -3.48 -10.62 -9.44
N ALA A 64 -3.37 -10.44 -10.76
CA ALA A 64 -3.62 -9.17 -11.41
C ALA A 64 -5.05 -8.65 -11.20
N GLU A 65 -6.05 -9.54 -11.10
CA GLU A 65 -7.44 -9.16 -10.82
C GLU A 65 -7.56 -8.54 -9.43
N TYR A 66 -7.03 -9.23 -8.41
CA TYR A 66 -7.11 -8.74 -7.04
C TYR A 66 -6.34 -7.44 -6.80
N VAL A 67 -5.18 -7.24 -7.46
CA VAL A 67 -4.43 -5.97 -7.39
C VAL A 67 -5.33 -4.78 -7.77
N ARG A 68 -6.10 -4.89 -8.85
CA ARG A 68 -7.00 -3.83 -9.32
C ARG A 68 -8.15 -3.60 -8.36
N GLN A 69 -8.78 -4.69 -7.90
CA GLN A 69 -9.90 -4.63 -6.95
C GLN A 69 -9.46 -3.97 -5.62
N ALA A 70 -8.29 -4.34 -5.11
CA ALA A 70 -7.77 -3.80 -3.87
C ALA A 70 -7.44 -2.31 -4.00
N ASN A 71 -6.82 -1.89 -5.11
CA ASN A 71 -6.53 -0.47 -5.33
C ASN A 71 -7.81 0.36 -5.45
N GLU A 72 -8.81 -0.10 -6.20
CA GLU A 72 -10.10 0.59 -6.30
C GLU A 72 -10.77 0.72 -4.92
N LYS A 73 -10.76 -0.35 -4.12
CA LYS A 73 -11.27 -0.32 -2.75
C LYS A 73 -10.53 0.69 -1.88
N THR A 74 -9.19 0.68 -1.89
CA THR A 74 -8.34 1.62 -1.16
C THR A 74 -8.65 3.07 -1.55
N LEU A 75 -8.66 3.38 -2.85
CA LEU A 75 -8.92 4.75 -3.34
C LEU A 75 -10.33 5.22 -2.98
N LYS A 76 -11.33 4.33 -3.04
CA LYS A 76 -12.70 4.62 -2.62
C LYS A 76 -12.80 4.94 -1.14
N ARG A 77 -12.11 4.20 -0.27
CA ARG A 77 -12.11 4.43 1.19
C ARG A 77 -11.39 5.72 1.57
N LEU A 78 -10.25 5.98 0.91
CA LEU A 78 -9.51 7.22 1.08
C LEU A 78 -10.25 8.42 0.47
N GLY A 79 -11.11 8.21 -0.52
CA GLY A 79 -11.73 9.30 -1.29
C GLY A 79 -10.68 10.12 -2.05
N LEU A 80 -9.66 9.46 -2.60
CA LEU A 80 -8.54 10.06 -3.32
C LEU A 80 -8.40 9.42 -4.70
N ASP A 81 -7.85 10.17 -5.66
CA ASP A 81 -7.58 9.65 -7.01
C ASP A 81 -6.29 8.81 -7.08
N TYR A 82 -5.36 9.03 -6.13
CA TYR A 82 -4.08 8.33 -6.08
C TYR A 82 -3.50 8.23 -4.67
N VAL A 83 -2.58 7.28 -4.49
CA VAL A 83 -1.65 7.19 -3.34
C VAL A 83 -0.21 7.36 -3.81
N ASP A 84 0.68 7.84 -2.93
CA ASP A 84 2.07 8.09 -3.32
C ASP A 84 2.85 6.77 -3.42
N LEU A 85 2.68 5.85 -2.47
CA LEU A 85 3.34 4.54 -2.48
C LEU A 85 2.35 3.43 -2.19
N TYR A 86 2.36 2.38 -3.01
CA TYR A 86 1.51 1.21 -2.81
C TYR A 86 2.36 -0.04 -2.63
N TYR A 87 2.21 -0.69 -1.48
CA TYR A 87 2.94 -1.90 -1.15
C TYR A 87 2.12 -3.17 -1.43
N VAL A 88 2.81 -4.19 -1.92
CA VAL A 88 2.37 -5.58 -1.68
C VAL A 88 2.66 -5.91 -0.21
N HIS A 89 1.62 -6.07 0.61
CA HIS A 89 1.74 -6.24 2.07
C HIS A 89 2.36 -7.59 2.44
N ARG A 90 2.01 -8.66 1.70
CA ARG A 90 2.63 -9.98 1.79
C ARG A 90 2.71 -10.58 0.40
N ILE A 91 3.79 -11.31 0.13
CA ILE A 91 3.98 -11.96 -1.17
C ILE A 91 3.10 -13.21 -1.26
N ASP A 92 2.24 -13.24 -2.26
CA ASP A 92 1.52 -14.44 -2.66
C ASP A 92 2.51 -15.45 -3.24
N LYS A 93 2.60 -16.64 -2.64
CA LYS A 93 3.55 -17.69 -3.06
C LYS A 93 3.02 -18.53 -4.22
N THR A 94 1.74 -18.38 -4.57
CA THR A 94 1.06 -19.13 -5.63
C THR A 94 1.03 -18.37 -6.96
N VAL A 95 1.30 -17.07 -6.93
CA VAL A 95 1.32 -16.18 -8.09
C VAL A 95 2.75 -15.73 -8.35
N PRO A 96 3.26 -15.79 -9.60
CA PRO A 96 4.54 -15.20 -9.94
C PRO A 96 4.55 -13.71 -9.66
N ILE A 97 5.61 -13.20 -9.00
CA ILE A 97 5.69 -11.78 -8.63
C ILE A 97 5.61 -10.84 -9.85
N GLU A 98 6.02 -11.31 -11.02
CA GLU A 98 5.94 -10.57 -12.28
C GLU A 98 4.50 -10.27 -12.68
N GLU A 99 3.55 -11.15 -12.37
CA GLU A 99 2.12 -10.90 -12.61
C GLU A 99 1.62 -9.78 -11.70
N THR A 100 1.91 -9.86 -10.40
CA THR A 100 1.54 -8.83 -9.41
C THR A 100 2.11 -7.47 -9.80
N VAL A 101 3.42 -7.42 -10.12
CA VAL A 101 4.12 -6.17 -10.45
C VAL A 101 3.71 -5.65 -11.82
N GLY A 102 3.39 -6.54 -12.77
CA GLY A 102 2.79 -6.16 -14.05
C GLY A 102 1.48 -5.40 -13.86
N ALA A 103 0.58 -5.93 -13.02
CA ALA A 103 -0.68 -5.25 -12.71
C ALA A 103 -0.46 -3.93 -11.93
N LEU A 104 0.51 -3.90 -11.01
CA LEU A 104 0.89 -2.66 -10.30
C LEU A 104 1.44 -1.60 -11.26
N LYS A 105 2.25 -1.99 -12.25
CA LYS A 105 2.75 -1.08 -13.29
C LYS A 105 1.59 -0.43 -14.05
N GLU A 106 0.54 -1.19 -14.38
CA GLU A 106 -0.65 -0.61 -15.03
C GLU A 106 -1.34 0.46 -14.15
N LEU A 107 -1.34 0.28 -12.82
CA LEU A 107 -1.85 1.31 -11.90
C LEU A 107 -0.98 2.56 -11.85
N VAL A 108 0.35 2.40 -11.99
CA VAL A 108 1.29 3.52 -12.12
C VAL A 108 1.07 4.25 -13.44
N ASP A 109 0.97 3.53 -14.55
CA ASP A 109 0.71 4.08 -15.88
C ASP A 109 -0.64 4.84 -15.92
N ALA A 110 -1.63 4.38 -15.15
CA ALA A 110 -2.92 5.05 -14.98
C ALA A 110 -2.92 6.22 -13.96
N GLY A 111 -1.78 6.51 -13.31
CA GLY A 111 -1.65 7.59 -12.33
C GLY A 111 -2.32 7.34 -10.98
N LYS A 112 -2.78 6.11 -10.70
CA LYS A 112 -3.44 5.74 -9.44
C LYS A 112 -2.46 5.51 -8.29
N VAL A 113 -1.20 5.25 -8.63
CA VAL A 113 -0.09 5.04 -7.70
C VAL A 113 1.14 5.71 -8.29
N LYS A 114 2.00 6.35 -7.48
CA LYS A 114 3.26 6.94 -8.00
C LYS A 114 4.45 6.00 -7.88
N TYR A 115 4.56 5.28 -6.76
CA TYR A 115 5.68 4.40 -6.45
C TYR A 115 5.21 3.04 -5.96
N LEU A 116 6.00 2.01 -6.23
CA LEU A 116 5.74 0.64 -5.80
C LEU A 116 6.67 0.23 -4.67
N GLY A 117 6.15 -0.56 -3.73
CA GLY A 117 6.93 -1.15 -2.65
C GLY A 117 6.57 -2.60 -2.40
N LEU A 118 7.46 -3.33 -1.74
CA LEU A 118 7.21 -4.69 -1.26
C LEU A 118 7.43 -4.77 0.24
N SER A 119 6.59 -5.52 0.95
CA SER A 119 6.78 -5.82 2.37
C SER A 119 7.09 -7.30 2.57
N GLU A 120 8.10 -7.60 3.40
CA GLU A 120 8.52 -8.95 3.77
C GLU A 120 8.80 -9.87 2.56
N CYS A 121 9.48 -9.34 1.54
CA CYS A 121 9.89 -10.10 0.35
C CYS A 121 11.32 -10.66 0.48
N SER A 122 11.58 -11.79 -0.18
CA SER A 122 12.96 -12.27 -0.34
C SER A 122 13.76 -11.39 -1.31
N SER A 123 15.09 -11.47 -1.24
CA SER A 123 15.98 -10.76 -2.18
C SER A 123 15.79 -11.21 -3.63
N ASP A 124 15.51 -12.50 -3.87
CA ASP A 124 15.19 -13.04 -5.19
C ASP A 124 13.90 -12.43 -5.74
N THR A 125 12.83 -12.45 -4.94
CA THR A 125 11.54 -11.84 -5.27
C THR A 125 11.70 -10.36 -5.58
N LEU A 126 12.48 -9.61 -4.78
CA LEU A 126 12.74 -8.19 -5.02
C LEU A 126 13.42 -7.94 -6.37
N ARG A 127 14.46 -8.73 -6.71
CA ARG A 127 15.18 -8.57 -7.99
C ARG A 127 14.27 -8.82 -9.18
N ARG A 128 13.46 -9.88 -9.12
CA ARG A 128 12.48 -10.24 -10.15
C ARG A 128 11.39 -9.17 -10.31
N ALA A 129 10.84 -8.69 -9.19
CA ALA A 129 9.89 -7.58 -9.17
C ALA A 129 10.48 -6.32 -9.82
N HIS A 130 11.67 -5.91 -9.38
CA HIS A 130 12.33 -4.69 -9.85
C HIS A 130 12.68 -4.74 -11.35
N ALA A 131 12.91 -5.93 -11.91
CA ALA A 131 13.12 -6.12 -13.33
C ALA A 131 11.86 -5.85 -14.19
N VAL A 132 10.66 -6.00 -13.62
CA VAL A 132 9.38 -5.68 -14.28
C VAL A 132 9.06 -4.19 -14.17
N HIS A 133 9.18 -3.64 -12.97
CA HIS A 133 9.02 -2.20 -12.71
C HIS A 133 9.83 -1.78 -11.47
N PRO A 134 10.43 -0.57 -11.44
CA PRO A 134 11.20 -0.11 -10.29
C PRO A 134 10.41 -0.21 -8.97
N ILE A 135 10.96 -0.97 -8.03
CA ILE A 135 10.50 -1.02 -6.63
C ILE A 135 11.29 0.01 -5.83
N ALA A 136 10.59 1.04 -5.36
CA ALA A 136 11.19 2.20 -4.69
C ALA A 136 11.45 1.96 -3.19
N CYS A 137 10.72 1.03 -2.57
CA CYS A 137 10.85 0.77 -1.15
C CYS A 137 10.65 -0.71 -0.80
N VAL A 138 11.40 -1.18 0.19
CA VAL A 138 11.20 -2.48 0.83
C VAL A 138 10.94 -2.22 2.31
N GLN A 139 9.85 -2.77 2.83
CA GLN A 139 9.52 -2.74 4.25
C GLN A 139 9.79 -4.11 4.86
N ILE A 140 10.64 -4.16 5.88
CA ILE A 140 11.05 -5.37 6.57
C ILE A 140 11.04 -5.15 8.07
N GLU A 141 10.82 -6.22 8.83
CA GLU A 141 11.18 -6.26 10.23
C GLU A 141 12.68 -6.09 10.40
N TYR A 142 13.08 -5.05 11.15
CA TYR A 142 14.48 -4.79 11.45
C TYR A 142 14.63 -4.11 12.81
N SER A 143 15.49 -4.65 13.64
CA SER A 143 15.86 -4.10 14.94
C SER A 143 17.27 -4.57 15.32
N PRO A 144 17.87 -4.04 16.39
CA PRO A 144 19.13 -4.59 16.92
C PRO A 144 19.07 -6.07 17.35
N PHE A 145 17.88 -6.67 17.41
CA PHE A 145 17.65 -8.05 17.86
C PHE A 145 17.15 -8.99 16.75
N SER A 146 17.04 -8.49 15.52
CA SER A 146 16.70 -9.28 14.32
C SER A 146 17.95 -9.67 13.54
#